data_AF-A0A317PSW3-F1
#
_entry.id   AF-A0A317PSW3-F1
#
_cell.length_a   1.000
_cell.length_b   1.000
_cell.length_c   1.000
_cell.angle_alpha   90.00
_cell.angle_beta   90.00
_cell.angle_gamma   90.00
#
_symmetry.space_group_name_H-M   'P 1'
#
loop_
_entity.id
_entity.type
_entity.pdbx_description
1 polymer ?
#
loop_
_entity_poly.entity_id
_entity_poly.type
_entity_poly.pdbx_seq_one_letter_code
_entity_poly.pdbx_strand_id
1 'polypeptide(L)'
;MTPATMITPTQTSAAADSAALSISPSARPLSLEMVELELALDIGDIRSLGFSFAVRQAIESLDGEFLFDLPASGLSDTDQRIAVVRLGQPGEDQLLLVSLDQDGEQLKVGVPDERTAGLADFARAFIDVLEKL
;
A
#
# COMPACT_ATOMS: atom_id res chain seq x y z
N MET A 1 -9.13 48.24 47.89
CA MET A 1 -9.08 46.79 47.61
C MET A 1 -7.75 46.50 46.90
N THR A 2 -6.75 46.15 47.68
CA THR A 2 -5.48 45.49 47.31
C THR A 2 -5.45 44.17 48.08
N PRO A 3 -4.61 43.17 47.76
CA PRO A 3 -3.95 42.80 46.51
C PRO A 3 -4.13 41.29 46.18
N ALA A 4 -3.74 40.87 44.97
CA ALA A 4 -3.57 39.45 44.62
C ALA A 4 -2.23 38.93 45.18
N THR A 5 -2.26 37.78 45.86
CA THR A 5 -1.08 37.07 46.39
C THR A 5 -1.18 35.59 46.02
N MET A 6 -0.21 35.19 45.17
CA MET A 6 0.54 33.91 45.13
C MET A 6 -0.29 32.62 44.96
N ILE A 7 0.19 31.54 44.34
CA ILE A 7 1.46 30.84 44.57
C ILE A 7 1.67 29.87 43.38
N THR A 8 2.88 29.84 42.85
CA THR A 8 3.41 28.75 42.03
C THR A 8 3.64 27.51 42.92
N PRO A 9 3.38 26.30 42.41
CA PRO A 9 4.22 25.16 42.73
C PRO A 9 5.04 24.72 41.50
N THR A 10 6.35 24.69 41.71
CA THR A 10 7.32 23.91 40.93
C THR A 10 7.10 22.41 41.16
N GLN A 11 7.39 21.63 40.12
CA GLN A 11 7.92 20.24 40.12
C GLN A 11 6.97 19.18 39.57
N THR A 12 7.33 18.57 38.44
CA THR A 12 8.05 17.29 38.48
C THR A 12 8.17 16.69 37.08
N SER A 13 9.34 16.14 36.81
CA SER A 13 9.68 15.37 35.62
C SER A 13 8.68 14.25 35.35
N ALA A 14 8.25 14.14 34.10
CA ALA A 14 8.02 12.86 33.47
C ALA A 14 8.56 12.98 32.06
N ALA A 15 9.76 12.44 31.89
CA ALA A 15 10.28 12.07 30.60
C ALA A 15 9.24 11.18 29.91
N ALA A 16 8.45 11.74 29.01
CA ALA A 16 7.91 10.98 27.91
C ALA A 16 9.04 10.96 26.87
N ASP A 17 9.92 9.98 27.11
CA ASP A 17 10.76 9.32 26.13
C ASP A 17 10.26 9.63 24.72
N SER A 18 10.93 10.59 24.07
CA SER A 18 10.96 10.60 22.62
C SER A 18 11.74 9.35 22.26
N ALA A 19 11.06 8.20 22.31
CA ALA A 19 11.33 7.11 21.41
C ALA A 19 11.12 7.71 20.03
N ALA A 20 12.16 8.39 19.53
CA ALA A 20 12.43 8.46 18.12
C ALA A 20 12.34 7.00 17.69
N LEU A 21 11.17 6.64 17.14
CA LEU A 21 10.99 5.40 16.44
C LEU A 21 12.01 5.52 15.31
N SER A 22 13.21 5.00 15.56
CA SER A 22 14.23 4.86 14.56
C SER A 22 13.73 3.73 13.68
N ILE A 23 12.75 4.06 12.82
CA ILE A 23 12.29 3.19 11.75
C ILE A 23 13.51 3.13 10.84
N SER A 24 14.34 2.14 11.07
CA SER A 24 15.42 1.82 10.14
C SER A 24 14.71 1.50 8.82
N PRO A 25 14.95 2.23 7.71
CA PRO A 25 14.16 2.09 6.48
C PRO A 25 14.46 0.79 5.73
N SER A 26 15.13 -0.18 6.35
CA SER A 26 15.80 -1.26 5.63
C SER A 26 14.98 -2.53 5.42
N ALA A 27 13.74 -2.58 5.90
CA ALA A 27 12.75 -3.60 5.53
C ALA A 27 11.42 -3.19 6.16
N ARG A 28 10.56 -2.50 5.42
CA ARG A 28 9.16 -2.41 5.85
C ARG A 28 8.58 -3.83 5.80
N PRO A 29 7.89 -4.29 6.85
CA PRO A 29 7.22 -5.58 6.75
C PRO A 29 6.13 -5.47 5.68
N LEU A 30 6.03 -6.46 4.79
CA LEU A 30 5.07 -6.56 3.69
C LEU A 30 3.63 -6.17 4.13
N SER A 31 3.27 -6.52 5.35
CA SER A 31 1.97 -6.17 5.95
C SER A 31 1.73 -4.66 6.09
N LEU A 32 2.77 -3.85 6.34
CA LEU A 32 2.62 -2.40 6.44
C LEU A 32 2.41 -1.78 5.07
N GLU A 33 3.19 -2.19 4.06
CA GLU A 33 3.06 -1.70 2.67
C GLU A 33 1.68 -2.03 2.09
N MET A 34 1.16 -3.22 2.39
CA MET A 34 -0.19 -3.63 2.02
C MET A 34 -1.24 -2.70 2.65
N VAL A 35 -1.14 -2.45 3.96
CA VAL A 35 -2.06 -1.54 4.67
C VAL A 35 -1.97 -0.11 4.13
N GLU A 36 -0.76 0.37 3.83
CA GLU A 36 -0.56 1.70 3.23
C GLU A 36 -1.20 1.78 1.84
N LEU A 37 -1.06 0.74 1.02
CA LEU A 37 -1.71 0.67 -0.28
C LEU A 37 -3.23 0.63 -0.15
N GLU A 38 -3.77 -0.16 0.78
CA GLU A 38 -5.21 -0.21 1.07
C GLU A 38 -5.75 1.15 1.56
N LEU A 39 -4.96 1.90 2.35
CA LEU A 39 -5.33 3.24 2.82
C LEU A 39 -5.24 4.30 1.71
N ALA A 40 -4.28 4.16 0.80
CA ALA A 40 -4.14 5.03 -0.37
C ALA A 40 -5.21 4.75 -1.44
N LEU A 41 -5.76 3.54 -1.46
CA LEU A 41 -6.84 3.13 -2.33
C LEU A 41 -8.19 3.60 -1.80
N ASP A 42 -8.77 4.60 -2.46
CA ASP A 42 -10.12 5.06 -2.16
C ASP A 42 -11.16 4.47 -3.14
N ILE A 43 -12.24 3.90 -2.59
CA ILE A 43 -13.32 3.33 -3.40
C ILE A 43 -14.09 4.38 -4.20
N GLY A 44 -14.13 5.63 -3.73
CA GLY A 44 -14.70 6.77 -4.43
C GLY A 44 -13.87 7.16 -5.65
N ASP A 45 -12.54 7.14 -5.55
CA ASP A 45 -11.64 7.32 -6.70
C ASP A 45 -11.82 6.22 -7.74
N ILE A 46 -12.00 4.96 -7.32
CA ILE A 46 -12.25 3.86 -8.26
C ILE A 46 -13.57 4.05 -9.01
N ARG A 47 -14.63 4.49 -8.32
CA ARG A 47 -15.93 4.77 -8.95
C ARG A 47 -15.89 5.99 -9.87
N SER A 48 -15.04 6.97 -9.58
CA SER A 48 -15.01 8.24 -10.30
C SER A 48 -14.00 8.26 -11.45
N LEU A 49 -12.82 7.68 -11.25
CA LEU A 49 -11.66 7.71 -12.15
C LEU A 49 -11.37 6.35 -12.79
N GLY A 50 -11.93 5.28 -12.23
CA GLY A 50 -11.72 3.91 -12.69
C GLY A 50 -10.63 3.18 -11.91
N PHE A 51 -10.77 1.85 -11.85
CA PHE A 51 -9.90 0.96 -11.08
C PHE A 51 -8.41 1.15 -11.37
N SER A 52 -7.99 1.03 -12.63
CA SER A 52 -6.56 1.10 -12.99
C SER A 52 -5.94 2.45 -12.63
N PHE A 53 -6.69 3.54 -12.76
CA PHE A 53 -6.19 4.88 -12.44
C PHE A 53 -6.02 5.09 -10.93
N ALA A 54 -6.99 4.63 -10.14
CA ALA A 54 -6.91 4.72 -8.68
C ALA A 54 -5.75 3.88 -8.13
N VAL A 55 -5.55 2.65 -8.65
CA VAL A 55 -4.41 1.81 -8.25
C VAL A 55 -3.09 2.45 -8.63
N ARG A 56 -3.01 3.09 -9.80
CA ARG A 56 -1.81 3.80 -10.23
C ARG A 56 -1.47 4.97 -9.31
N GLN A 57 -2.43 5.82 -8.95
CA GLN A 57 -2.16 6.91 -8.01
C GLN A 57 -1.73 6.41 -6.63
N ALA A 58 -2.38 5.34 -6.14
CA ALA A 58 -2.06 4.76 -4.85
C ALA A 58 -0.63 4.20 -4.82
N ILE A 59 -0.20 3.50 -5.88
CA ILE A 59 1.14 2.94 -5.96
C ILE A 59 2.23 4.00 -6.18
N GLU A 60 1.94 5.03 -7.00
CA GLU A 60 2.86 6.15 -7.22
C GLU A 60 3.13 6.92 -5.92
N SER A 61 2.14 7.00 -5.02
CA SER A 61 2.28 7.63 -3.71
C SER A 61 3.19 6.85 -2.75
N LEU A 62 3.44 5.57 -3.03
CA LEU A 62 4.29 4.68 -2.23
C LEU A 62 5.65 4.39 -2.89
N ASP A 63 6.02 5.17 -3.93
CA ASP A 63 7.24 4.95 -4.72
C ASP A 63 7.29 3.55 -5.37
N GLY A 64 6.12 2.95 -5.59
CA GLY A 64 5.99 1.68 -6.28
C GLY A 64 5.61 1.85 -7.74
N GLU A 65 5.53 0.73 -8.45
CA GLU A 65 5.28 0.70 -9.88
C GLU A 65 4.02 -0.10 -10.22
N PHE A 66 3.16 0.50 -11.04
CA PHE A 66 2.02 -0.20 -11.63
C PHE A 66 2.48 -0.98 -12.86
N LEU A 67 2.27 -2.29 -12.88
CA LEU A 67 2.69 -3.13 -14.00
C LEU A 67 1.58 -3.25 -15.05
N PHE A 68 0.42 -3.78 -14.65
CA PHE A 68 -0.73 -3.97 -15.54
C PHE A 68 -2.01 -4.27 -14.75
N ASP A 69 -3.17 -4.07 -15.38
CA ASP A 69 -4.46 -4.59 -14.93
C ASP A 69 -5.09 -5.53 -15.95
N LEU A 70 -5.85 -6.50 -15.45
CA LEU A 70 -6.53 -7.50 -16.25
C LEU A 70 -7.91 -7.79 -15.66
N PRO A 71 -8.89 -8.23 -16.47
CA PRO A 71 -10.10 -8.84 -15.95
C PRO A 71 -9.72 -10.09 -15.15
N ALA A 72 -10.34 -10.28 -13.99
CA ALA A 72 -10.09 -11.43 -13.11
C ALA A 72 -10.61 -12.76 -13.66
N SER A 73 -11.26 -12.74 -14.84
CA SER A 73 -11.83 -13.90 -15.50
C SER A 73 -10.81 -15.02 -15.65
N GLY A 74 -11.06 -16.14 -14.94
CA GLY A 74 -10.19 -17.32 -14.95
C GLY A 74 -9.17 -17.39 -13.81
N LEU A 75 -9.03 -16.35 -12.99
CA LEU A 75 -8.17 -16.32 -11.80
C LEU A 75 -9.01 -16.37 -10.50
N SER A 76 -10.15 -15.69 -10.51
CA SER A 76 -11.11 -15.65 -9.40
C SER A 76 -12.55 -15.63 -9.90
N ASP A 77 -13.45 -16.32 -9.19
CA ASP A 77 -14.90 -16.24 -9.43
C ASP A 77 -15.56 -15.04 -8.74
N THR A 78 -14.86 -14.41 -7.78
CA THR A 78 -15.41 -13.37 -6.88
C THR A 78 -14.86 -11.98 -7.17
N ASP A 79 -13.78 -11.86 -7.94
CA ASP A 79 -13.18 -10.58 -8.30
C ASP A 79 -13.52 -10.28 -9.77
N GLN A 80 -13.71 -9.02 -10.13
CA GLN A 80 -13.94 -8.58 -11.52
C GLN A 80 -12.65 -8.16 -12.21
N ARG A 81 -11.74 -7.52 -11.48
CA ARG A 81 -10.45 -7.04 -12.00
C ARG A 81 -9.34 -7.28 -11.01
N ILE A 82 -8.15 -7.50 -11.54
CA ILE A 82 -6.92 -7.65 -10.77
C ILE A 82 -5.87 -6.73 -11.40
N ALA A 83 -5.24 -5.89 -10.59
CA ALA A 83 -4.06 -5.14 -10.93
C ALA A 83 -2.84 -5.74 -10.24
N VAL A 84 -1.71 -5.78 -10.94
CA VAL A 84 -0.44 -6.22 -10.38
C VAL A 84 0.46 -5.01 -10.24
N VAL A 85 1.01 -4.85 -9.05
CA VAL A 85 1.88 -3.74 -8.67
C VAL A 85 3.17 -4.27 -8.04
N ARG A 86 4.23 -3.49 -8.18
CA ARG A 86 5.53 -3.73 -7.57
C ARG A 86 5.77 -2.66 -6.52
N LEU A 87 6.19 -3.07 -5.32
CA LEU A 87 6.57 -2.17 -4.24
C LEU A 87 7.99 -2.49 -3.78
N GLY A 88 8.76 -1.45 -3.43
CA GLY A 88 10.14 -1.60 -2.99
C GLY A 88 11.18 -1.36 -4.10
N GLN A 89 12.45 -1.48 -3.71
CA GLN A 89 13.60 -1.17 -4.56
C GLN A 89 13.97 -2.36 -5.46
N PRO A 90 14.56 -2.12 -6.66
CA PRO A 90 14.99 -3.19 -7.56
C PRO A 90 15.93 -4.17 -6.84
N GLY A 91 15.54 -5.44 -6.77
CA GLY A 91 16.28 -6.51 -6.09
C GLY A 91 15.75 -6.88 -4.69
N GLU A 92 14.92 -6.03 -4.09
CA GLU A 92 14.10 -6.33 -2.89
C GLU A 92 12.61 -6.06 -3.17
N ASP A 93 12.24 -5.94 -4.44
CA ASP A 93 10.90 -5.60 -4.85
C ASP A 93 9.92 -6.75 -4.66
N GLN A 94 8.72 -6.40 -4.20
CA GLN A 94 7.65 -7.31 -3.89
C GLN A 94 6.49 -7.08 -4.86
N LEU A 95 5.99 -8.15 -5.45
CA LEU A 95 4.74 -8.12 -6.21
C LEU A 95 3.55 -8.21 -5.28
N LEU A 96 2.61 -7.28 -5.42
CA LEU A 96 1.30 -7.31 -4.81
C LEU A 96 0.21 -7.33 -5.88
N LEU A 97 -0.93 -7.93 -5.52
CA LEU A 97 -2.13 -7.97 -6.33
C LEU A 97 -3.18 -7.14 -5.64
N VAL A 98 -3.79 -6.25 -6.41
CA VAL A 98 -4.95 -5.47 -6.00
C VAL A 98 -6.15 -6.04 -6.75
N SER A 99 -7.14 -6.56 -6.03
CA SER A 99 -8.32 -7.18 -6.63
C SER A 99 -9.57 -6.36 -6.28
N LEU A 100 -10.40 -6.11 -7.29
CA LEU A 100 -11.70 -5.47 -7.15
C LEU A 100 -12.78 -6.55 -7.20
N ASP A 101 -13.63 -6.58 -6.18
CA ASP A 101 -14.78 -7.47 -6.09
C ASP A 101 -15.77 -7.28 -7.26
N GLN A 102 -16.59 -8.29 -7.55
CA GLN A 102 -17.60 -8.27 -8.62
C GLN A 102 -18.58 -7.08 -8.53
N ASP A 103 -18.95 -6.67 -7.32
CA ASP A 103 -19.86 -5.54 -7.11
C ASP A 103 -19.14 -4.18 -7.20
N GLY A 104 -17.80 -4.18 -7.27
CA GLY A 104 -17.01 -2.95 -7.37
C GLY A 104 -17.05 -2.09 -6.10
N GLU A 105 -17.35 -2.71 -4.96
CA GLU A 105 -17.52 -2.03 -3.68
C GLU A 105 -16.42 -2.35 -2.67
N GLN A 106 -15.66 -3.41 -2.93
CA GLN A 106 -14.59 -3.89 -2.05
C GLN A 106 -13.30 -4.07 -2.83
N LEU A 107 -12.20 -3.62 -2.21
CA LEU A 107 -10.86 -3.95 -2.67
C LEU A 107 -10.18 -4.88 -1.69
N LYS A 108 -9.27 -5.69 -2.24
CA LYS A 108 -8.36 -6.52 -1.46
C LYS A 108 -6.97 -6.36 -2.02
N VAL A 109 -6.02 -6.05 -1.17
CA VAL A 109 -4.61 -6.13 -1.52
C VAL A 109 -4.08 -7.45 -0.95
N GLY A 110 -3.32 -8.18 -1.76
CA GLY A 110 -2.82 -9.50 -1.41
C GLY A 110 -1.49 -9.80 -2.06
N VAL A 111 -0.80 -10.82 -1.55
CA VAL A 111 0.35 -11.42 -2.23
C VAL A 111 -0.13 -12.45 -3.25
N PRO A 112 0.68 -12.75 -4.29
CA PRO A 112 0.36 -13.83 -5.21
C PRO A 112 0.28 -15.18 -4.48
N ASP A 113 -0.74 -15.96 -4.80
CA ASP A 113 -1.00 -17.31 -4.27
C ASP A 113 -0.90 -18.35 -5.40
N GLU A 114 -1.11 -19.64 -5.14
CA GLU A 114 -1.01 -20.71 -6.14
C GLU A 114 -1.88 -20.46 -7.37
N ARG A 115 -3.08 -19.89 -7.18
CA ARG A 115 -3.98 -19.54 -8.29
C ARG A 115 -3.48 -18.39 -9.16
N THR A 116 -2.74 -17.46 -8.58
CA THR A 116 -2.20 -16.28 -9.27
C THR A 116 -0.69 -16.38 -9.52
N ALA A 117 -0.10 -17.55 -9.29
CA ALA A 117 1.32 -17.79 -9.48
C ALA A 117 1.76 -17.56 -10.94
N GLY A 118 0.95 -17.98 -11.92
CA GLY A 118 1.22 -17.70 -13.33
C GLY A 118 1.19 -16.21 -13.67
N LEU A 119 0.35 -15.44 -12.97
CA LEU A 119 0.29 -13.98 -13.12
C LEU A 119 1.53 -13.31 -12.54
N ALA A 120 2.00 -13.78 -11.38
CA ALA A 120 3.23 -13.28 -10.78
C ALA A 120 4.47 -13.64 -11.62
N ASP A 121 4.50 -14.82 -12.23
CA ASP A 121 5.58 -15.21 -13.16
C ASP A 121 5.60 -14.30 -14.39
N PHE A 122 4.43 -14.06 -14.99
CA PHE A 122 4.29 -13.11 -16.09
C PHE A 122 4.75 -11.70 -15.70
N ALA A 123 4.40 -11.23 -14.49
CA ALA A 123 4.83 -9.94 -13.98
C ALA A 123 6.35 -9.85 -13.83
N ARG A 124 6.99 -10.89 -13.26
CA ARG A 124 8.46 -10.95 -13.17
C ARG A 124 9.12 -10.93 -14.54
N ALA A 125 8.61 -11.73 -15.48
CA ALA A 125 9.13 -11.76 -16.84
C ALA A 125 8.97 -10.40 -17.54
N PHE A 126 7.86 -9.70 -17.30
CA PHE A 126 7.61 -8.37 -17.84
C PHE A 126 8.60 -7.32 -17.29
N ILE A 127 8.85 -7.32 -15.97
CA ILE A 127 9.86 -6.46 -15.33
C ILE A 127 11.24 -6.73 -15.93
N ASP A 128 11.62 -8.00 -16.08
CA ASP A 128 12.93 -8.40 -16.61
C ASP A 128 13.17 -7.89 -18.05
N VAL A 129 12.10 -7.75 -18.84
CA VAL A 129 12.15 -7.13 -20.17
C VAL A 129 12.29 -5.61 -20.08
N LEU A 130 11.54 -4.96 -19.18
CA LEU A 130 11.62 -3.50 -19.00
C LEU A 130 12.99 -3.04 -18.50
N GLU A 131 13.62 -3.78 -17.59
CA GLU A 131 14.94 -3.41 -17.04
C GLU A 131 16.11 -3.70 -17.99
N LYS A 132 15.87 -4.40 -19.10
CA LYS A 132 16.86 -4.68 -20.14
C LYS A 132 16.86 -3.67 -21.29
N LEU A 133 15.94 -2.70 -21.29
CA LEU A 133 15.80 -1.66 -22.31
C LEU A 133 16.49 -0.36 -21.89
#